data_AF-A0A0Q5VXT0-F1
#
_entry.id   AF-A0A0Q5VXT0-F1
#
_cell.length_a   1.000
_cell.length_b   1.000
_cell.length_c   1.000
_cell.angle_alpha   90.00
_cell.angle_beta   90.00
_cell.angle_gamma   90.00
#
_symmetry.space_group_name_H-M   'P 1'
#
loop_
_entity.id
_entity.type
_entity.pdbx_description
1 polymer ?
#
loop_
_entity_poly.entity_id
_entity_poly.type
_entity_poly.pdbx_seq_one_letter_code
_entity_poly.pdbx_strand_id
1 'polypeptide(L)'
;MATGLLGRSDAAARLSLGEFEALYAEPLAPPQTPLRVYHLGHSLVGRDMPAMLAQLAPEGHRYESQIGWGTTLKAHWDPQGTIAGFQENDPNRHRAPHEALASGEYDAFVMTEMVEIRDAIRYFDSPDYARRWAMAARAGNERIRVYLYETWHALSDPDGWLMRLDTDLHRQWEGEILRRALVAADTDAAIYIIPAGQVMAKVVREIEAGRISGLTNRKQLFSDDIHVNDAGAYLVALTHYAVLYHRDPTGLAYQLNRHDGTPAEALPPEAARRMQEIVWEVVSAMPRTGIAR
;
A
#
# COMPACT_ATOMS: atom_id res chain seq x y z
N MET A 1 -24.11 38.15 33.66
CA MET A 1 -22.88 37.34 33.62
C MET A 1 -23.28 35.89 33.41
N ALA A 2 -23.39 35.44 32.16
CA ALA A 2 -23.52 34.04 31.79
C ALA A 2 -22.60 33.83 30.60
N THR A 3 -21.39 33.41 30.92
CA THR A 3 -20.27 33.21 30.01
C THR A 3 -20.53 31.98 29.14
N GLY A 4 -20.38 32.14 27.83
CA GLY A 4 -20.72 31.14 26.84
C GLY A 4 -19.95 29.83 26.95
N LEU A 5 -20.65 28.72 26.73
CA LEU A 5 -20.04 27.49 26.22
C LEU A 5 -19.67 27.72 24.76
N LEU A 6 -18.42 28.04 24.51
CA LEU A 6 -17.82 27.81 23.19
C LEU A 6 -17.58 26.31 23.08
N GLY A 7 -18.36 25.65 22.23
CA GLY A 7 -18.11 24.28 21.81
C GLY A 7 -16.69 24.20 21.24
N ARG A 8 -15.86 23.36 21.83
CA ARG A 8 -14.63 22.89 21.18
C ARG A 8 -15.10 22.08 19.97
N SER A 9 -14.81 22.56 18.77
CA SER A 9 -14.91 21.69 17.59
C SER A 9 -13.90 20.57 17.78
N ASP A 10 -14.36 19.33 17.92
CA ASP A 10 -13.51 18.14 17.82
C ASP A 10 -12.98 18.03 16.38
N ALA A 11 -11.99 18.85 16.03
CA ALA A 11 -11.03 18.43 15.04
C ALA A 11 -10.29 17.25 15.68
N ALA A 12 -10.61 16.03 15.24
CA ALA A 12 -9.97 14.82 15.74
C ALA A 12 -8.46 15.03 15.85
N ALA A 13 -7.89 14.74 17.02
CA ALA A 13 -6.48 14.99 17.31
C ALA A 13 -5.61 14.35 16.21
N ARG A 14 -4.56 15.08 15.78
CA ARG A 14 -3.55 14.63 14.81
C ARG A 14 -2.17 15.08 15.25
N LEU A 15 -1.14 14.27 14.99
CA LEU A 15 0.24 14.68 15.20
C LEU A 15 0.53 15.97 14.41
N SER A 16 1.33 16.86 14.97
CA SER A 16 1.93 17.96 14.21
C SER A 16 2.82 17.41 13.08
N LEU A 17 3.16 18.25 12.10
CA LEU A 17 4.04 17.81 11.02
C LEU A 17 5.43 17.41 11.54
N GLY A 18 5.97 18.16 12.52
CA GLY A 18 7.27 17.87 13.11
C GLY A 18 7.29 16.57 13.91
N GLU A 19 6.27 16.31 14.72
CA GLU A 19 6.12 15.02 15.43
C GLU A 19 6.00 13.86 14.45
N PHE A 20 5.21 14.04 13.39
CA PHE A 20 5.06 13.01 12.35
C PHE A 20 6.37 12.75 11.61
N GLU A 21 7.13 13.79 11.25
CA GLU A 21 8.43 13.67 10.59
C GLU A 21 9.49 12.99 11.46
N ALA A 22 9.49 13.26 12.76
CA ALA A 22 10.42 12.67 13.72
C ALA A 22 10.31 11.14 13.78
N LEU A 23 9.11 10.57 13.58
CA LEU A 23 8.89 9.12 13.54
C LEU A 23 9.65 8.41 12.40
N TYR A 24 10.05 9.13 11.36
CA TYR A 24 10.74 8.60 10.19
C TYR A 24 12.15 9.18 10.00
N ALA A 25 12.69 9.83 11.04
CA ALA A 25 14.04 10.39 10.99
C ALA A 25 15.10 9.29 10.91
N GLU A 26 14.87 8.18 11.62
CA GLU A 26 15.70 6.98 11.58
C GLU A 26 15.09 5.94 10.64
N PRO A 27 15.82 5.49 9.60
CA PRO A 27 15.32 4.46 8.69
C PRO A 27 15.28 3.09 9.36
N LEU A 28 14.45 2.20 8.83
CA LEU A 28 14.41 0.79 9.23
C LEU A 28 15.66 0.06 8.71
N ALA A 29 16.19 -0.86 9.51
CA ALA A 29 17.23 -1.78 9.04
C ALA A 29 16.69 -2.69 7.92
N PRO A 30 17.45 -2.95 6.85
CA PRO A 30 17.02 -3.85 5.77
C PRO A 30 16.85 -5.28 6.30
N PRO A 31 15.79 -6.01 5.93
CA PRO A 31 15.62 -7.39 6.37
C PRO A 31 16.69 -8.30 5.75
N GLN A 32 17.19 -9.23 6.56
CA GLN A 32 18.25 -10.18 6.18
C GLN A 32 17.72 -11.54 5.73
N THR A 33 16.45 -11.82 6.04
CA THR A 33 15.77 -13.08 5.71
C THR A 33 14.59 -12.83 4.78
N PRO A 34 14.13 -13.87 4.05
CA PRO A 34 12.86 -13.81 3.35
C PRO A 34 11.73 -13.49 4.32
N LEU A 35 10.76 -12.71 3.88
CA LEU A 35 9.65 -12.23 4.72
C LEU A 35 8.40 -13.09 4.54
N ARG A 36 7.65 -13.29 5.62
CA ARG A 36 6.23 -13.63 5.56
C ARG A 36 5.38 -12.37 5.69
N VAL A 37 4.53 -12.11 4.68
CA VAL A 37 3.78 -10.86 4.55
C VAL A 37 2.27 -11.12 4.55
N TYR A 38 1.53 -10.38 5.35
CA TYR A 38 0.07 -10.41 5.32
C TYR A 38 -0.47 -9.18 4.59
N HIS A 39 -1.30 -9.39 3.56
CA HIS A 39 -1.95 -8.29 2.81
C HIS A 39 -3.44 -8.19 3.15
N LEU A 40 -3.87 -7.03 3.63
CA LEU A 40 -5.28 -6.73 3.92
C LEU A 40 -5.77 -5.59 3.03
N GLY A 41 -6.90 -5.78 2.34
CA GLY A 41 -7.52 -4.68 1.60
C GLY A 41 -8.54 -5.14 0.58
N HIS A 42 -8.37 -4.71 -0.66
CA HIS A 42 -9.40 -4.88 -1.67
C HIS A 42 -8.82 -5.22 -3.05
N SER A 43 -9.64 -5.11 -4.10
CA SER A 43 -9.28 -5.47 -5.47
C SER A 43 -8.01 -4.80 -6.04
N LEU A 44 -7.53 -3.69 -5.46
CA LEU A 44 -6.26 -3.05 -5.86
C LEU A 44 -5.01 -3.66 -5.21
N VAL A 45 -5.19 -4.54 -4.23
CA VAL A 45 -4.18 -5.55 -3.86
C VAL A 45 -4.23 -6.68 -4.89
N GLY A 46 -5.44 -7.18 -5.19
CA GLY A 46 -5.66 -8.24 -6.18
C GLY A 46 -4.96 -9.55 -5.81
N ARG A 47 -4.95 -10.50 -6.76
CA ARG A 47 -4.26 -11.81 -6.60
C ARG A 47 -2.89 -11.83 -7.27
N ASP A 48 -2.74 -11.12 -8.40
CA ASP A 48 -1.53 -11.18 -9.21
C ASP A 48 -0.35 -10.45 -8.56
N MET A 49 -0.57 -9.29 -7.95
CA MET A 49 0.53 -8.52 -7.37
C MET A 49 1.27 -9.29 -6.26
N PRO A 50 0.61 -9.89 -5.23
CA PRO A 50 1.31 -10.68 -4.24
C PRO A 50 2.02 -11.92 -4.83
N ALA A 51 1.42 -12.54 -5.86
CA ALA A 51 2.04 -13.67 -6.57
C ALA A 51 3.29 -13.25 -7.37
N MET A 52 3.28 -12.08 -8.01
CA MET A 52 4.44 -11.50 -8.68
C MET A 52 5.52 -11.09 -7.68
N LEU A 53 5.14 -10.47 -6.56
CA LEU A 53 6.06 -10.15 -5.47
C LEU A 53 6.81 -11.39 -4.97
N ALA A 54 6.11 -12.52 -4.81
CA ALA A 54 6.73 -13.77 -4.38
C ALA A 54 7.78 -14.33 -5.36
N GLN A 55 7.65 -14.04 -6.66
CA GLN A 55 8.63 -14.43 -7.68
C GLN A 55 9.85 -13.50 -7.70
N LEU A 56 9.67 -12.23 -7.31
CA LEU A 56 10.73 -11.23 -7.24
C LEU A 56 11.53 -11.30 -5.93
N ALA A 57 10.87 -11.73 -4.85
CA ALA A 57 11.43 -11.80 -3.51
C ALA A 57 12.49 -12.91 -3.34
N PRO A 58 13.36 -12.82 -2.32
CA PRO A 58 14.26 -13.91 -1.95
C PRO A 58 13.51 -15.24 -1.72
N GLU A 59 14.17 -16.35 -2.06
CA GLU A 59 13.63 -17.69 -1.85
C GLU A 59 13.18 -17.89 -0.40
N GLY A 60 11.95 -18.36 -0.20
CA GLY A 60 11.34 -18.53 1.12
C GLY A 60 10.32 -17.45 1.49
N HIS A 61 10.16 -16.40 0.69
CA HIS A 61 9.07 -15.45 0.85
C HIS A 61 7.71 -16.14 0.81
N ARG A 62 6.81 -15.74 1.71
CA ARG A 62 5.43 -16.24 1.78
C ARG A 62 4.47 -15.08 1.95
N TYR A 63 3.26 -15.27 1.46
CA TYR A 63 2.19 -14.34 1.73
C TYR A 63 0.87 -15.05 1.94
N GLU A 64 0.01 -14.38 2.70
CA GLU A 64 -1.41 -14.64 2.80
C GLU A 64 -2.16 -13.30 2.68
N SER A 65 -3.45 -13.36 2.37
CA SER A 65 -4.23 -12.16 2.18
C SER A 65 -5.71 -12.32 2.54
N GLN A 66 -6.35 -11.20 2.85
CA GLN A 66 -7.79 -11.07 2.76
C GLN A 66 -8.15 -9.83 1.95
N ILE A 67 -8.93 -10.03 0.89
CA ILE A 67 -9.44 -8.97 0.03
C ILE A 67 -10.95 -9.01 -0.12
N GLY A 68 -11.53 -7.92 -0.60
CA GLY A 68 -12.89 -7.86 -1.15
C GLY A 68 -13.04 -6.73 -2.17
N TRP A 69 -14.26 -6.46 -2.62
CA TRP A 69 -14.54 -5.37 -3.56
C TRP A 69 -14.64 -4.04 -2.80
N GLY A 70 -13.69 -3.13 -3.04
CA GLY A 70 -13.64 -1.82 -2.38
C GLY A 70 -13.75 -1.87 -0.86
N THR A 71 -13.34 -2.97 -0.23
CA THR A 71 -13.59 -3.24 1.19
C THR A 71 -12.79 -2.30 2.07
N THR A 72 -13.45 -1.74 3.09
CA THR A 72 -12.84 -0.81 4.03
C THR A 72 -12.05 -1.55 5.11
N LEU A 73 -11.07 -0.88 5.72
CA LEU A 73 -10.39 -1.39 6.91
C LEU A 73 -11.38 -1.72 8.05
N LYS A 74 -12.44 -0.91 8.16
CA LYS A 74 -13.56 -1.09 9.10
C LYS A 74 -14.33 -2.39 8.84
N ALA A 75 -14.69 -2.66 7.59
CA ALA A 75 -15.44 -3.86 7.24
C ALA A 75 -14.65 -5.15 7.53
N HIS A 76 -13.33 -5.15 7.28
CA HIS A 76 -12.50 -6.30 7.63
C HIS A 76 -12.42 -6.58 9.13
N TRP A 77 -12.65 -5.58 9.98
CA TRP A 77 -12.46 -5.70 11.42
C TRP A 77 -13.54 -6.55 12.08
N ASP A 78 -14.77 -6.55 11.55
CA ASP A 78 -15.86 -7.34 12.09
C ASP A 78 -15.76 -8.80 11.60
N PRO A 79 -15.44 -9.78 12.47
CA PRO A 79 -15.31 -11.18 12.07
C PRO A 79 -16.65 -11.81 11.64
N GLN A 80 -17.78 -11.20 12.02
CA GLN A 80 -19.12 -11.63 11.62
C GLN A 80 -19.65 -10.82 10.43
N GLY A 81 -18.91 -9.79 10.00
CA GLY A 81 -19.26 -8.94 8.89
C GLY A 81 -19.10 -9.66 7.56
N THR A 82 -19.99 -9.33 6.61
CA THR A 82 -19.87 -9.83 5.24
C THR A 82 -18.91 -8.96 4.45
N ILE A 83 -17.93 -9.59 3.78
CA ILE A 83 -17.04 -8.93 2.82
C ILE A 83 -17.62 -9.13 1.43
N ALA A 84 -18.03 -8.05 0.76
CA ALA A 84 -18.44 -8.10 -0.64
C ALA A 84 -17.27 -8.57 -1.51
N GLY A 85 -17.52 -9.48 -2.45
CA GLY A 85 -16.45 -10.02 -3.31
C GLY A 85 -15.49 -10.98 -2.60
N PHE A 86 -15.85 -11.53 -1.43
CA PHE A 86 -14.96 -12.43 -0.69
C PHE A 86 -14.49 -13.65 -1.50
N GLN A 87 -15.29 -14.12 -2.46
CA GLN A 87 -14.90 -15.20 -3.37
C GLN A 87 -13.69 -14.89 -4.27
N GLU A 88 -13.26 -13.63 -4.36
CA GLU A 88 -12.04 -13.24 -5.07
C GLU A 88 -10.75 -13.64 -4.33
N ASN A 89 -10.85 -14.03 -3.05
CA ASN A 89 -9.70 -14.54 -2.32
C ASN A 89 -9.24 -15.87 -2.93
N ASP A 90 -7.93 -16.04 -3.10
CA ASP A 90 -7.34 -17.35 -3.42
C ASP A 90 -7.49 -18.25 -2.17
N PRO A 91 -8.20 -19.39 -2.26
CA PRO A 91 -8.45 -20.27 -1.11
C PRO A 91 -7.16 -20.85 -0.50
N ASN A 92 -6.05 -20.90 -1.24
CA ASN A 92 -4.76 -21.37 -0.74
C ASN A 92 -3.93 -20.26 -0.07
N ARG A 93 -4.32 -18.99 -0.26
CA ARG A 93 -3.65 -17.81 0.28
C ARG A 93 -4.51 -17.05 1.28
N HIS A 94 -5.79 -17.39 1.37
CA HIS A 94 -6.70 -16.80 2.31
C HIS A 94 -6.40 -17.25 3.74
N ARG A 95 -6.36 -16.28 4.65
CA ARG A 95 -6.42 -16.51 6.09
C ARG A 95 -7.24 -15.41 6.73
N ALA A 96 -7.97 -15.70 7.80
CA ALA A 96 -8.73 -14.66 8.51
C ALA A 96 -7.76 -13.68 9.21
N PRO A 97 -7.95 -12.35 9.11
CA PRO A 97 -6.94 -11.37 9.53
C PRO A 97 -6.66 -11.36 11.02
N HIS A 98 -7.69 -11.54 11.87
CA HIS A 98 -7.49 -11.61 13.32
C HIS A 98 -6.65 -12.82 13.72
N GLU A 99 -6.94 -13.99 13.14
CA GLU A 99 -6.17 -15.21 13.40
C GLU A 99 -4.74 -15.09 12.85
N ALA A 100 -4.60 -14.57 11.62
CA ALA A 100 -3.32 -14.35 10.99
C ALA A 100 -2.41 -13.45 11.85
N LEU A 101 -2.90 -12.29 12.24
CA LEU A 101 -2.11 -11.33 13.02
C LEU A 101 -1.84 -11.82 14.44
N ALA A 102 -2.81 -12.47 15.10
CA ALA A 102 -2.62 -13.03 16.44
C ALA A 102 -1.60 -14.19 16.49
N SER A 103 -1.31 -14.83 15.35
CA SER A 103 -0.33 -15.92 15.30
C SER A 103 1.11 -15.48 15.55
N GLY A 104 1.43 -14.20 15.31
CA GLY A 104 2.80 -13.67 15.42
C GLY A 104 3.76 -14.13 14.31
N GLU A 105 3.27 -14.85 13.30
CA GLU A 105 4.12 -15.49 12.27
C GLU A 105 4.57 -14.54 11.15
N TYR A 106 4.04 -13.32 11.11
CA TYR A 106 4.28 -12.36 10.03
C TYR A 106 5.37 -11.36 10.39
N ASP A 107 6.28 -11.14 9.45
CA ASP A 107 7.35 -10.13 9.56
C ASP A 107 6.86 -8.75 9.12
N ALA A 108 5.91 -8.72 8.18
CA ALA A 108 5.27 -7.49 7.72
C ALA A 108 3.75 -7.64 7.54
N PHE A 109 3.05 -6.58 7.89
CA PHE A 109 1.62 -6.42 7.66
C PHE A 109 1.39 -5.22 6.75
N VAL A 110 0.77 -5.45 5.60
CA VAL A 110 0.45 -4.45 4.59
C VAL A 110 -1.06 -4.29 4.53
N MET A 111 -1.54 -3.08 4.79
CA MET A 111 -2.97 -2.75 4.72
C MET A 111 -3.21 -1.59 3.74
N THR A 112 -4.33 -1.62 3.01
CA THR A 112 -4.83 -0.46 2.25
C THR A 112 -6.26 -0.17 2.65
N GLU A 113 -6.62 1.11 2.64
CA GLU A 113 -8.00 1.56 2.78
C GLU A 113 -8.72 1.55 1.43
N MET A 114 -10.05 1.39 1.48
CA MET A 114 -11.01 1.55 0.40
C MET A 114 -10.68 2.73 -0.55
N VAL A 115 -10.94 2.51 -1.84
CA VAL A 115 -11.20 3.60 -2.80
C VAL A 115 -12.72 3.80 -2.88
N GLU A 116 -13.24 5.02 -2.79
CA GLU A 116 -12.55 6.32 -2.82
C GLU A 116 -12.06 6.77 -1.42
N ILE A 117 -10.82 7.30 -1.35
CA ILE A 117 -10.12 7.58 -0.08
C ILE A 117 -10.75 8.71 0.74
N ARG A 118 -11.30 9.74 0.09
CA ARG A 118 -11.97 10.87 0.77
C ARG A 118 -13.29 10.39 1.38
N ASP A 119 -14.02 9.51 0.69
CA ASP A 119 -15.23 8.87 1.22
C ASP A 119 -14.90 7.87 2.34
N ALA A 120 -13.81 7.11 2.20
CA ALA A 120 -13.29 6.24 3.27
C ALA A 120 -13.07 7.04 4.57
N ILE A 121 -12.31 8.13 4.48
CA ILE A 121 -12.02 9.03 5.60
C ILE A 121 -13.29 9.65 6.18
N ARG A 122 -14.26 10.01 5.33
CA ARG A 122 -15.48 10.70 5.77
C ARG A 122 -16.47 9.78 6.50
N TYR A 123 -16.57 8.52 6.10
CA TYR A 123 -17.69 7.66 6.51
C TYR A 123 -17.30 6.38 7.25
N PHE A 124 -16.02 5.98 7.22
CA PHE A 124 -15.60 4.64 7.66
C PHE A 124 -14.51 4.62 8.73
N ASP A 125 -14.28 5.75 9.41
CA ASP A 125 -13.34 5.85 10.54
C ASP A 125 -11.92 5.34 10.19
N SER A 126 -11.48 5.55 8.95
CA SER A 126 -10.21 5.03 8.43
C SER A 126 -9.01 5.20 9.36
N PRO A 127 -8.80 6.35 10.03
CA PRO A 127 -7.67 6.50 10.94
C PRO A 127 -7.77 5.62 12.20
N ASP A 128 -8.97 5.41 12.72
CA ASP A 128 -9.20 4.54 13.88
C ASP A 128 -8.92 3.07 13.51
N TYR A 129 -9.41 2.62 12.36
CA TYR A 129 -9.20 1.24 11.94
C TYR A 129 -7.78 0.96 11.47
N ALA A 130 -7.10 1.92 10.84
CA ALA A 130 -5.66 1.81 10.59
C ALA A 130 -4.88 1.62 11.89
N ARG A 131 -5.19 2.41 12.94
CA ARG A 131 -4.60 2.26 14.27
C ARG A 131 -4.90 0.89 14.89
N ARG A 132 -6.16 0.46 14.89
CA ARG A 132 -6.59 -0.82 15.47
C ARG A 132 -5.89 -2.01 14.82
N TRP A 133 -5.79 -2.02 13.49
CA TRP A 133 -5.09 -3.08 12.78
C TRP A 133 -3.59 -3.09 13.07
N ALA A 134 -2.94 -1.91 13.10
CA ALA A 134 -1.54 -1.80 13.48
C ALA A 134 -1.29 -2.31 14.92
N MET A 135 -2.19 -2.00 15.86
CA MET A 135 -2.11 -2.50 17.25
C MET A 135 -2.33 -4.02 17.30
N ALA A 136 -3.30 -4.57 16.57
CA ALA A 136 -3.55 -6.00 16.52
C ALA A 136 -2.35 -6.78 15.96
N ALA A 137 -1.74 -6.27 14.88
CA ALA A 137 -0.51 -6.82 14.32
C ALA A 137 0.63 -6.84 15.34
N ARG A 138 0.87 -5.71 16.04
CA ARG A 138 1.94 -5.58 17.04
C ARG A 138 1.69 -6.41 18.30
N ALA A 139 0.43 -6.64 18.66
CA ALA A 139 0.07 -7.52 19.78
C ALA A 139 0.44 -8.99 19.50
N GLY A 140 0.40 -9.43 18.24
CA GLY A 140 0.86 -10.77 17.85
C GLY A 140 2.37 -10.85 17.70
N ASN A 141 3.01 -9.81 17.13
CA ASN A 141 4.45 -9.71 16.99
C ASN A 141 4.92 -8.25 17.18
N GLU A 142 5.56 -7.95 18.32
CA GLU A 142 6.03 -6.59 18.65
C GLU A 142 7.04 -6.03 17.64
N ARG A 143 7.69 -6.90 16.85
CA ARG A 143 8.69 -6.52 15.83
C ARG A 143 8.10 -6.41 14.41
N ILE A 144 6.80 -6.67 14.22
CA ILE A 144 6.19 -6.63 12.91
C ILE A 144 6.30 -5.23 12.29
N ARG A 145 6.68 -5.17 11.01
CA ARG A 145 6.66 -3.92 10.25
C ARG A 145 5.26 -3.69 9.69
N VAL A 146 4.68 -2.54 9.98
CA VAL A 146 3.33 -2.20 9.51
C VAL A 146 3.42 -1.17 8.40
N TYR A 147 2.75 -1.44 7.28
CA TYR A 147 2.72 -0.58 6.11
C TYR A 147 1.30 -0.23 5.71
N LEU A 148 1.08 1.06 5.43
CA LEU A 148 -0.07 1.55 4.69
C LEU A 148 0.30 1.60 3.20
N TYR A 149 -0.39 0.79 2.40
CA TYR A 149 -0.24 0.73 0.96
C TYR A 149 -1.07 1.86 0.33
N GLU A 150 -0.38 2.89 -0.17
CA GLU A 150 -1.01 4.00 -0.88
C GLU A 150 -1.37 3.55 -2.30
N THR A 151 -2.69 3.45 -2.52
CA THR A 151 -3.29 3.11 -3.80
C THR A 151 -3.68 4.36 -4.59
N TRP A 152 -4.28 4.16 -5.75
CA TRP A 152 -4.75 5.19 -6.67
C TRP A 152 -6.28 5.19 -6.77
N HIS A 153 -6.81 6.15 -7.50
CA HIS A 153 -8.24 6.28 -7.80
C HIS A 153 -8.47 6.11 -9.31
N ALA A 154 -9.73 6.18 -9.74
CA ALA A 154 -10.13 5.92 -11.11
C ALA A 154 -9.49 6.92 -12.10
N LEU A 155 -9.05 6.46 -13.28
CA LEU A 155 -8.40 7.26 -14.31
C LEU A 155 -9.28 8.42 -14.79
N SER A 156 -10.59 8.24 -14.73
CA SER A 156 -11.60 9.23 -15.11
C SER A 156 -11.96 10.25 -14.01
N ASP A 157 -11.27 10.26 -12.87
CA ASP A 157 -11.58 11.18 -11.77
C ASP A 157 -11.59 12.65 -12.24
N PRO A 158 -12.65 13.42 -11.91
CA PRO A 158 -12.87 14.76 -12.45
C PRO A 158 -11.83 15.79 -11.98
N ASP A 159 -11.17 15.57 -10.83
CA ASP A 159 -10.09 16.43 -10.36
C ASP A 159 -8.75 16.15 -11.08
N GLY A 160 -8.72 15.09 -11.90
CA GLY A 160 -7.58 14.67 -12.71
C GLY A 160 -6.64 13.71 -11.98
N TRP A 161 -6.36 12.58 -12.63
CA TRP A 161 -5.68 11.45 -11.99
C TRP A 161 -4.27 11.77 -11.43
N LEU A 162 -3.43 12.47 -12.20
CA LEU A 162 -2.10 12.87 -11.72
C LEU A 162 -2.17 13.94 -10.62
N MET A 163 -3.09 14.90 -10.73
CA MET A 163 -3.26 15.98 -9.77
C MET A 163 -3.67 15.46 -8.39
N ARG A 164 -4.60 14.50 -8.38
CA ARG A 164 -5.02 13.78 -7.18
C ARG A 164 -3.85 13.02 -6.55
N LEU A 165 -3.06 12.27 -7.32
CA LEU A 165 -1.87 11.57 -6.78
C LEU A 165 -0.83 12.54 -6.18
N ASP A 166 -0.62 13.71 -6.79
CA ASP A 166 0.32 14.72 -6.28
C ASP A 166 -0.13 15.34 -4.95
N THR A 167 -1.44 15.33 -4.66
CA THR A 167 -2.02 16.04 -3.53
C THR A 167 -2.50 15.14 -2.41
N ASP A 168 -3.04 13.97 -2.73
CA ASP A 168 -3.70 13.09 -1.77
C ASP A 168 -2.73 12.36 -0.85
N LEU A 169 -1.48 12.11 -1.28
CA LEU A 169 -0.47 11.52 -0.38
C LEU A 169 -0.37 12.36 0.91
N HIS A 170 -0.07 13.65 0.76
CA HIS A 170 0.11 14.54 1.90
C HIS A 170 -1.21 14.89 2.59
N ARG A 171 -2.29 15.07 1.81
CA ARG A 171 -3.58 15.52 2.35
C ARG A 171 -4.34 14.40 3.04
N GLN A 172 -4.51 13.27 2.37
CA GLN A 172 -5.40 12.19 2.80
C GLN A 172 -4.61 11.09 3.52
N TRP A 173 -3.65 10.47 2.83
CA TRP A 173 -2.93 9.30 3.36
C TRP A 173 -2.09 9.65 4.59
N GLU A 174 -1.24 10.67 4.50
CA GLU A 174 -0.44 11.15 5.63
C GLU A 174 -1.26 12.03 6.58
N GLY A 175 -1.95 13.03 6.03
CA GLY A 175 -2.61 14.10 6.77
C GLY A 175 -3.81 13.65 7.62
N GLU A 176 -4.65 12.80 7.05
CA GLU A 176 -5.93 12.42 7.64
C GLU A 176 -5.90 10.99 8.17
N ILE A 177 -5.20 10.04 7.54
CA ILE A 177 -5.08 8.67 8.05
C ILE A 177 -3.92 8.55 9.03
N LEU A 178 -2.66 8.62 8.57
CA LEU A 178 -1.51 8.29 9.42
C LEU A 178 -1.36 9.22 10.63
N ARG A 179 -1.39 10.54 10.41
CA ARG A 179 -1.20 11.51 11.50
C ARG A 179 -2.28 11.44 12.57
N ARG A 180 -3.47 10.93 12.26
CA ARG A 180 -4.55 10.69 13.24
C ARG A 180 -4.45 9.30 13.88
N ALA A 181 -4.12 8.28 13.08
CA ALA A 181 -3.91 6.92 13.57
C ALA A 181 -2.78 6.85 14.62
N LEU A 182 -1.75 7.70 14.49
CA LEU A 182 -0.55 7.69 15.32
C LEU A 182 -0.64 8.57 16.59
N VAL A 183 -1.74 9.30 16.84
CA VAL A 183 -1.83 10.20 18.02
C VAL A 183 -1.90 9.46 19.35
N ALA A 184 -2.62 8.35 19.40
CA ALA A 184 -2.86 7.62 20.65
C ALA A 184 -1.99 6.36 20.76
N ALA A 185 -1.03 6.20 19.86
CA ALA A 185 -0.08 5.12 20.00
C ALA A 185 0.82 5.48 21.18
N ASP A 186 0.65 4.81 22.32
CA ASP A 186 1.65 4.71 23.41
C ASP A 186 2.93 3.99 22.92
N THR A 187 3.22 4.07 21.62
CA THR A 187 4.29 3.40 20.94
C THR A 187 4.89 4.42 19.99
N ASP A 188 6.19 4.67 20.07
CA ASP A 188 6.97 5.41 19.06
C ASP A 188 7.04 4.66 17.69
N ALA A 189 6.21 3.62 17.51
CA ALA A 189 6.24 2.75 16.36
C ALA A 189 5.44 3.33 15.19
N ALA A 190 6.17 3.78 14.18
CA ALA A 190 5.66 4.29 12.92
C ALA A 190 4.86 3.24 12.12
N ILE A 191 3.91 3.73 11.30
CA ILE A 191 3.35 2.98 10.17
C ILE A 191 4.00 3.52 8.91
N TYR A 192 4.67 2.66 8.14
CA TYR A 192 5.41 3.04 6.93
C TYR A 192 4.47 3.06 5.71
N ILE A 193 4.92 3.59 4.57
CA ILE A 193 4.13 3.69 3.34
C ILE A 193 4.75 2.85 2.24
N ILE A 194 3.90 2.12 1.50
CA ILE A 194 4.23 1.58 0.17
C ILE A 194 3.57 2.50 -0.87
N PRO A 195 4.33 3.39 -1.54
CA PRO A 195 3.79 4.54 -2.28
C PRO A 195 3.52 4.19 -3.75
N ALA A 196 2.63 3.23 -4.03
CA ALA A 196 2.42 2.79 -5.41
C ALA A 196 1.77 3.84 -6.29
N GLY A 197 0.85 4.65 -5.75
CA GLY A 197 0.29 5.79 -6.46
C GLY A 197 1.38 6.77 -6.91
N GLN A 198 2.36 7.04 -6.05
CA GLN A 198 3.49 7.93 -6.40
C GLN A 198 4.41 7.34 -7.47
N VAL A 199 4.71 6.04 -7.35
CA VAL A 199 5.48 5.31 -8.38
C VAL A 199 4.74 5.35 -9.71
N MET A 200 3.43 5.04 -9.71
CA MET A 200 2.61 5.08 -10.90
C MET A 200 2.56 6.49 -11.52
N ALA A 201 2.42 7.54 -10.71
CA ALA A 201 2.41 8.91 -11.20
C ALA A 201 3.71 9.24 -11.94
N LYS A 202 4.88 8.82 -11.42
CA LYS A 202 6.15 9.04 -12.10
C LYS A 202 6.30 8.20 -13.38
N VAL A 203 5.93 6.92 -13.34
CA VAL A 203 5.93 6.05 -14.54
C VAL A 203 5.02 6.62 -15.63
N VAL A 204 3.81 7.05 -15.28
CA VAL A 204 2.86 7.63 -16.22
C VAL A 204 3.39 8.90 -16.86
N ARG A 205 4.05 9.79 -16.10
CA ARG A 205 4.71 10.97 -16.67
C ARG A 205 5.81 10.61 -17.67
N GLU A 206 6.56 9.54 -17.42
CA GLU A 206 7.59 9.05 -18.33
C GLU A 206 6.97 8.43 -19.59
N ILE A 207 5.89 7.64 -19.45
CA ILE A 207 5.11 7.08 -20.57
C ILE A 207 4.61 8.21 -21.47
N GLU A 208 3.95 9.21 -20.89
CA GLU A 208 3.32 10.31 -21.64
C GLU A 208 4.34 11.27 -22.25
N ALA A 209 5.58 11.26 -21.74
CA ALA A 209 6.71 11.95 -22.34
C ALA A 209 7.46 11.10 -23.39
N GLY A 210 6.99 9.89 -23.69
CA GLY A 210 7.61 8.98 -24.67
C GLY A 210 8.94 8.37 -24.21
N ARG A 211 9.17 8.27 -22.90
CA ARG A 211 10.43 7.78 -22.30
C ARG A 211 10.39 6.30 -21.88
N ILE A 212 9.26 5.61 -22.07
CA ILE A 212 9.13 4.17 -21.81
C ILE A 212 8.72 3.47 -23.10
N SER A 213 9.62 2.65 -23.66
CA SER A 213 9.35 1.92 -24.90
C SER A 213 8.11 1.04 -24.82
N GLY A 214 7.33 0.95 -25.91
CA GLY A 214 6.11 0.14 -25.98
C GLY A 214 4.90 0.71 -25.23
N LEU A 215 5.08 1.72 -24.37
CA LEU A 215 4.00 2.39 -23.66
C LEU A 215 3.91 3.86 -24.11
N THR A 216 2.70 4.27 -24.47
CA THR A 216 2.40 5.61 -25.00
C THR A 216 1.35 6.35 -24.19
N ASN A 217 0.54 5.62 -23.41
CA ASN A 217 -0.48 6.22 -22.55
C ASN A 217 -0.71 5.39 -21.30
N ARG A 218 -1.17 6.05 -20.23
CA ARG A 218 -1.38 5.43 -18.91
C ARG A 218 -2.33 4.24 -18.92
N LYS A 219 -3.35 4.21 -19.81
CA LYS A 219 -4.35 3.13 -19.85
C LYS A 219 -3.72 1.77 -20.16
N GLN A 220 -2.53 1.74 -20.76
CA GLN A 220 -1.79 0.50 -21.00
C GLN A 220 -1.27 -0.17 -19.73
N LEU A 221 -1.41 0.45 -18.54
CA LEU A 221 -1.16 -0.18 -17.25
C LEU A 221 -2.43 -0.74 -16.58
N PHE A 222 -3.60 -0.55 -17.19
CA PHE A 222 -4.89 -0.84 -16.59
C PHE A 222 -5.73 -1.77 -17.47
N SER A 223 -6.52 -2.63 -16.83
CA SER A 223 -7.53 -3.45 -17.51
C SER A 223 -8.86 -2.71 -17.65
N ASP A 224 -9.15 -1.77 -16.74
CA ASP A 224 -10.31 -0.90 -16.77
C ASP A 224 -9.97 0.50 -16.24
N ASP A 225 -10.95 1.25 -15.74
CA ASP A 225 -10.73 2.62 -15.25
C ASP A 225 -9.96 2.67 -13.92
N ILE A 226 -9.75 1.55 -13.22
CA ILE A 226 -9.06 1.53 -11.91
C ILE A 226 -8.20 0.29 -11.66
N HIS A 227 -8.58 -0.89 -12.16
CA HIS A 227 -7.82 -2.11 -11.95
C HIS A 227 -6.64 -2.19 -12.91
N VAL A 228 -5.48 -2.58 -12.36
CA VAL A 228 -4.26 -2.78 -13.14
C VAL A 228 -4.33 -4.04 -13.98
N ASN A 229 -3.66 -4.03 -15.14
CA ASN A 229 -3.36 -5.25 -15.89
C ASN A 229 -2.02 -5.85 -15.41
N ASP A 230 -1.49 -6.84 -16.14
CA ASP A 230 -0.21 -7.50 -15.81
C ASP A 230 0.96 -6.52 -15.65
N ALA A 231 1.08 -5.52 -16.52
CA ALA A 231 2.16 -4.53 -16.46
C ALA A 231 2.02 -3.63 -15.23
N GLY A 232 0.79 -3.22 -14.90
CA GLY A 232 0.52 -2.45 -13.68
C GLY A 232 0.73 -3.29 -12.41
N ALA A 233 0.31 -4.56 -12.38
CA ALA A 233 0.54 -5.47 -11.28
C ALA A 233 2.05 -5.71 -11.05
N TYR A 234 2.83 -5.86 -12.12
CA TYR A 234 4.29 -5.92 -12.06
C TYR A 234 4.89 -4.67 -11.43
N LEU A 235 4.48 -3.46 -11.86
CA LEU A 235 4.97 -2.21 -11.29
C LEU A 235 4.68 -2.10 -9.78
N VAL A 236 3.48 -2.50 -9.35
CA VAL A 236 3.10 -2.52 -7.94
C VAL A 236 3.88 -3.57 -7.16
N ALA A 237 4.15 -4.74 -7.74
CA ALA A 237 4.96 -5.79 -7.13
C ALA A 237 6.43 -5.35 -6.94
N LEU A 238 7.02 -4.65 -7.92
CA LEU A 238 8.35 -4.04 -7.79
C LEU A 238 8.37 -3.01 -6.64
N THR A 239 7.32 -2.20 -6.53
CA THR A 239 7.20 -1.20 -5.46
C THR A 239 7.16 -1.86 -4.08
N HIS A 240 6.35 -2.90 -3.93
CA HIS A 240 6.31 -3.70 -2.70
C HIS A 240 7.66 -4.36 -2.42
N TYR A 241 8.31 -4.96 -3.43
CA TYR A 241 9.64 -5.57 -3.27
C TYR A 241 10.64 -4.57 -2.72
N ALA A 242 10.74 -3.39 -3.36
CA ALA A 242 11.74 -2.40 -3.02
C ALA A 242 11.55 -1.87 -1.59
N VAL A 243 10.30 -1.62 -1.18
CA VAL A 243 9.97 -1.15 0.17
C VAL A 243 10.12 -2.25 1.22
N LEU A 244 9.61 -3.46 0.97
CA LEU A 244 9.66 -4.55 1.96
C LEU A 244 11.08 -5.04 2.19
N TYR A 245 11.87 -5.18 1.12
CA TYR A 245 13.23 -5.72 1.18
C TYR A 245 14.32 -4.66 1.24
N HIS A 246 14.00 -3.38 1.04
CA HIS A 246 14.95 -2.28 1.00
C HIS A 246 16.05 -2.52 -0.05
N ARG A 247 15.65 -2.98 -1.23
CA ARG A 247 16.56 -3.38 -2.32
C ARG A 247 16.15 -2.70 -3.61
N ASP A 248 17.14 -2.24 -4.36
CA ASP A 248 16.96 -1.78 -5.72
C ASP A 248 16.46 -2.94 -6.60
N PRO A 249 15.26 -2.84 -7.21
CA PRO A 249 14.73 -3.88 -8.07
C PRO A 249 15.34 -3.90 -9.48
N THR A 250 16.29 -3.02 -9.79
CA THR A 250 16.95 -2.96 -11.10
C THR A 250 17.67 -4.28 -11.42
N GLY A 251 17.32 -4.88 -12.56
CA GLY A 251 17.86 -6.14 -13.03
C GLY A 251 17.09 -7.39 -12.56
N LEU A 252 16.01 -7.23 -11.79
CA LEU A 252 15.12 -8.35 -11.47
C LEU A 252 14.41 -8.91 -12.72
N ALA A 253 13.87 -10.12 -12.58
CA ALA A 253 13.06 -10.75 -13.60
C ALA A 253 11.83 -9.89 -13.94
N TYR A 254 11.49 -9.84 -15.23
CA TYR A 254 10.34 -9.09 -15.76
C TYR A 254 9.36 -9.99 -16.53
N GLN A 255 9.68 -11.27 -16.69
CA GLN A 255 8.79 -12.31 -17.20
C GLN A 255 8.33 -13.11 -16.01
N LEU A 256 7.10 -12.82 -15.54
CA LEU A 256 6.52 -13.43 -14.36
C LEU A 256 5.26 -14.20 -14.74
N ASN A 257 4.78 -15.01 -13.81
CA ASN A 257 3.47 -15.63 -13.89
C ASN A 257 2.44 -14.85 -13.07
N ARG A 258 1.18 -14.93 -13.49
CA ARG A 258 -0.01 -14.54 -12.72
C ARG A 258 -0.22 -15.48 -11.54
N HIS A 259 -1.17 -15.15 -10.67
CA HIS A 259 -1.50 -15.96 -9.49
C HIS A 259 -1.95 -17.39 -9.82
N ASP A 260 -2.58 -17.60 -10.98
CA ASP A 260 -3.04 -18.90 -11.47
C ASP A 260 -1.93 -19.73 -12.14
N GLY A 261 -0.70 -19.21 -12.16
CA GLY A 261 0.47 -19.85 -12.77
C GLY A 261 0.59 -19.66 -14.28
N THR A 262 -0.36 -18.97 -14.93
CA THR A 262 -0.22 -18.62 -16.34
C THR A 262 0.81 -17.51 -16.55
N PRO A 263 1.53 -17.47 -17.68
CA PRO A 263 2.45 -16.38 -17.98
C PRO A 263 1.73 -15.03 -18.03
N ALA A 264 2.28 -14.04 -17.35
CA ALA A 264 1.84 -12.65 -17.46
C ALA A 264 2.39 -12.01 -18.75
N GLU A 265 1.66 -11.04 -19.31
CA GLU A 265 2.15 -10.25 -20.43
C GLU A 265 3.34 -9.39 -19.98
N ALA A 266 4.53 -9.72 -20.50
CA ALA A 266 5.76 -9.04 -20.16
C ALA A 266 5.95 -7.78 -21.02
N LEU A 267 6.45 -6.72 -20.38
CA LEU A 267 6.89 -5.51 -21.06
C LEU A 267 8.17 -5.77 -21.90
N PRO A 268 8.44 -4.92 -22.91
CA PRO A 268 9.75 -4.89 -23.54
C PRO A 268 10.88 -4.75 -22.49
N PRO A 269 12.04 -5.41 -22.67
CA PRO A 269 13.08 -5.44 -21.64
C PRO A 269 13.55 -4.05 -21.17
N GLU A 270 13.67 -3.11 -22.10
CA GLU A 270 14.05 -1.73 -21.79
C GLU A 270 12.96 -0.97 -21.01
N ALA A 271 11.68 -1.28 -21.28
CA ALA A 271 10.56 -0.69 -20.55
C ALA A 271 10.48 -1.24 -19.12
N ALA A 272 10.67 -2.56 -18.96
CA ALA A 272 10.72 -3.21 -17.65
C ALA A 272 11.87 -2.66 -16.81
N ARG A 273 13.06 -2.52 -17.40
CA ARG A 273 14.22 -1.93 -16.72
C ARG A 273 13.95 -0.50 -16.29
N ARG A 274 13.38 0.33 -17.17
CA ARG A 274 13.07 1.72 -16.83
C ARG A 274 12.06 1.82 -15.69
N MET A 275 11.07 0.93 -15.63
CA MET A 275 10.16 0.85 -14.48
C MET A 275 10.88 0.48 -13.18
N GLN A 276 11.79 -0.49 -13.19
CA GLN A 276 12.58 -0.85 -12.00
C GLN A 276 13.40 0.33 -11.47
N GLU A 277 14.08 1.04 -12.36
CA GLU A 277 14.86 2.24 -12.01
C GLU A 277 13.96 3.32 -11.38
N ILE A 278 12.79 3.60 -11.99
CA ILE A 278 11.83 4.57 -11.48
C ILE A 278 11.31 4.18 -10.09
N VAL A 279 11.03 2.89 -9.86
CA VAL A 279 10.60 2.40 -8.55
C VAL A 279 11.65 2.79 -7.50
N TRP A 280 12.94 2.48 -7.75
CA TRP A 280 14.01 2.81 -6.82
C TRP A 280 14.14 4.33 -6.59
N GLU A 281 14.12 5.12 -7.67
CA GLU A 281 14.17 6.59 -7.61
C GLU A 281 13.10 7.17 -6.66
N VAL A 282 11.88 6.62 -6.66
CA VAL A 282 10.78 7.12 -5.82
C VAL A 282 10.93 6.63 -4.38
N VAL A 283 11.06 5.33 -4.18
CA VAL A 283 10.95 4.75 -2.83
C VAL A 283 12.14 5.13 -1.93
N SER A 284 13.33 5.31 -2.50
CA SER A 284 14.53 5.74 -1.76
C SER A 284 14.51 7.23 -1.39
N ALA A 285 13.72 8.07 -2.09
CA ALA A 285 13.60 9.49 -1.80
C ALA A 285 12.65 9.80 -0.62
N MET A 286 11.76 8.86 -0.27
CA MET A 286 10.68 9.05 0.70
C MET A 286 11.02 8.44 2.06
N PRO A 287 11.25 9.22 3.14
CA PRO A 287 11.55 8.66 4.46
C PRO A 287 10.47 7.71 5.00
N ARG A 288 9.22 7.94 4.59
CA ARG A 288 8.05 7.17 5.03
C ARG A 288 8.06 5.73 4.52
N THR A 289 8.91 5.38 3.55
CA THR A 289 9.11 3.99 3.13
C THR A 289 9.97 3.21 4.12
N GLY A 290 10.69 3.90 5.01
CA GLY A 290 11.64 3.29 5.95
C GLY A 290 12.99 2.92 5.31
N ILE A 291 13.20 3.19 4.02
CA ILE A 291 14.47 2.95 3.33
C ILE A 291 15.49 4.02 3.73
N ALA A 292 16.74 3.61 3.96
CA ALA A 292 17.84 4.52 4.19
C ALA A 292 18.21 5.30 2.91
N ARG A 293 18.45 6.60 3.05
CA ARG A 293 18.85 7.50 1.96
C ARG A 293 20.31 7.34 1.57
#